data_AF-A0A4Q1SSD9-F1
#
_entry.id   AF-A0A4Q1SSD9-F1
#
_cell.length_a   1.000
_cell.length_b   1.000
_cell.length_c   1.000
_cell.angle_alpha   90.00
_cell.angle_beta   90.00
_cell.angle_gamma   90.00
#
_symmetry.space_group_name_H-M   'P 1'
#
loop_
_entity.id
_entity.type
_entity.pdbx_description
1 polymer ?
#
loop_
_entity_poly.entity_id
_entity_poly.type
_entity_poly.pdbx_seq_one_letter_code
_entity_poly.pdbx_strand_id
1 'polypeptide(L)'
;MFEVRITDPGSLKIALKIAIEVSFADLTEYQTSSINQLIERLPSVDHFVTIHLSTDEKIDLLMSLRYFYQSYTYRWIRGNLSNALNDLEYQLVNQTSMEKIG
;
A
#
# COMPACT_ATOMS: atom_id res chain seq x y z
N MET A 1 -15.28 2.58 4.60
CA MET A 1 -14.24 3.55 4.23
C MET A 1 -13.26 3.59 5.39
N PHE A 2 -11.97 3.40 5.14
CA PHE A 2 -10.95 3.16 6.16
C PHE A 2 -9.94 4.30 6.15
N GLU A 3 -9.51 4.78 7.31
CA GLU A 3 -8.57 5.90 7.42
C GLU A 3 -7.14 5.40 7.62
N VAL A 4 -6.30 5.40 6.59
CA VAL A 4 -4.91 4.95 6.72
C VAL A 4 -3.98 6.12 6.97
N ARG A 5 -3.25 6.08 8.09
CA ARG A 5 -2.16 7.03 8.37
C ARG A 5 -0.87 6.54 7.71
N ILE A 6 -0.27 7.35 6.86
CA ILE A 6 0.98 7.07 6.17
C ILE A 6 2.06 7.98 6.73
N THR A 7 3.13 7.40 7.30
CA THR A 7 4.20 8.19 7.93
C THR A 7 5.16 8.82 6.93
N ASP A 8 5.40 8.17 5.78
CA ASP A 8 6.30 8.63 4.72
C ASP A 8 5.64 8.44 3.32
N PRO A 9 4.83 9.41 2.88
CA PRO A 9 4.07 9.32 1.63
C PRO A 9 4.97 9.26 0.39
N GLY A 10 6.11 9.96 0.41
CA GLY A 10 7.07 9.99 -0.68
C GLY A 10 7.71 8.63 -0.92
N SER A 11 8.25 8.01 0.14
CA SER A 11 8.79 6.64 0.04
C SER A 11 7.71 5.63 -0.31
N LEU A 12 6.51 5.74 0.26
CA LEU A 12 5.41 4.82 -0.03
C LEU A 12 5.02 4.85 -1.50
N LYS A 13 4.91 6.05 -2.10
CA LYS A 13 4.56 6.21 -3.51
C LYS A 13 5.55 5.50 -4.43
N ILE A 14 6.85 5.58 -4.13
CA ILE A 14 7.89 4.87 -4.89
C ILE A 14 7.79 3.36 -4.65
N ALA A 15 7.64 2.95 -3.40
CA ALA A 15 7.62 1.55 -3.02
C ALA A 15 6.41 0.81 -3.63
N LEU A 16 5.23 1.44 -3.67
CA LEU A 16 4.03 0.87 -4.27
C LEU A 16 4.16 0.72 -5.79
N LYS A 17 4.81 1.66 -6.49
CA LYS A 17 5.09 1.51 -7.93
C LYS A 17 5.91 0.25 -8.21
N ILE A 18 6.98 0.04 -7.44
CA ILE A 18 7.81 -1.17 -7.53
C ILE A 18 6.97 -2.41 -7.22
N ALA A 19 6.17 -2.38 -6.16
CA ALA A 19 5.35 -3.51 -5.76
C ALA A 19 4.34 -3.92 -6.84
N ILE A 20 3.69 -2.95 -7.49
CA ILE A 20 2.77 -3.21 -8.61
C ILE A 20 3.52 -3.75 -9.81
N GLU A 21 4.62 -3.12 -10.23
CA GLU A 21 5.39 -3.56 -11.41
C GLU A 21 5.82 -5.03 -11.28
N VAL A 22 6.25 -5.42 -10.09
CA VAL A 22 6.65 -6.80 -9.77
C VAL A 22 5.45 -7.75 -9.73
N SER A 23 4.31 -7.29 -9.24
CA SER A 23 3.10 -8.11 -9.07
C SER A 23 2.17 -8.09 -10.29
N PHE A 24 2.53 -7.35 -11.34
CA PHE A 24 1.63 -7.02 -12.46
C PHE A 24 1.06 -8.26 -13.15
N ALA A 25 1.86 -9.33 -13.29
CA ALA A 25 1.42 -10.56 -13.92
C ALA A 25 0.34 -11.32 -13.12
N ASP A 26 0.25 -11.08 -11.82
CA ASP A 26 -0.67 -11.76 -10.90
C ASP A 26 -1.90 -10.90 -10.54
N LEU A 27 -1.90 -9.63 -10.94
CA LEU A 27 -2.99 -8.69 -10.71
C LEU A 27 -3.89 -8.57 -11.95
N THR A 28 -5.18 -8.37 -11.73
CA THR A 28 -6.09 -8.00 -12.83
C THR A 28 -5.83 -6.58 -13.32
N GLU A 29 -6.27 -6.26 -14.54
CA GLU A 29 -6.20 -4.89 -15.07
C GLU A 29 -6.94 -3.88 -14.17
N TYR A 30 -8.10 -4.29 -13.62
CA TYR A 30 -8.87 -3.49 -12.69
C TYR A 30 -8.07 -3.16 -11.43
N GLN A 31 -7.47 -4.18 -10.80
CA GLN A 31 -6.66 -4.00 -9.59
C GLN A 31 -5.45 -3.11 -9.85
N THR A 32 -4.76 -3.33 -10.97
CA THR A 32 -3.62 -2.50 -11.37
C THR A 32 -4.04 -1.04 -11.56
N SER A 33 -5.16 -0.79 -12.23
CA SER A 33 -5.71 0.56 -12.44
C SER A 33 -6.12 1.23 -11.11
N SER A 34 -6.84 0.50 -10.26
CA SER A 34 -7.29 0.92 -8.92
C SER A 34 -6.11 1.43 -8.08
N ILE A 35 -5.03 0.65 -8.00
CA ILE A 35 -3.88 1.00 -7.18
C ILE A 35 -3.04 2.10 -7.84
N ASN A 36 -2.93 2.14 -9.18
CA ASN A 36 -2.26 3.26 -9.85
C ASN A 36 -2.97 4.60 -9.58
N GLN A 37 -4.30 4.64 -9.62
CA GLN A 37 -5.07 5.83 -9.25
C GLN A 37 -4.87 6.22 -7.78
N LEU A 38 -4.71 5.23 -6.89
CA LEU A 38 -4.34 5.48 -5.50
C LEU A 38 -2.94 6.09 -5.37
N ILE A 39 -1.94 5.51 -6.04
CA ILE A 39 -0.56 6.04 -6.06
C ILE A 39 -0.53 7.49 -6.56
N GLU A 40 -1.31 7.82 -7.58
CA GLU A 40 -1.40 9.18 -8.12
C GLU A 40 -1.93 10.18 -7.09
N ARG A 41 -2.95 9.78 -6.31
CA ARG A 41 -3.53 10.58 -5.23
C ARG A 41 -2.61 10.76 -4.02
N LEU A 42 -1.61 9.89 -3.82
CA LEU A 42 -0.67 10.02 -2.72
C LEU A 42 0.16 11.31 -2.88
N PRO A 43 0.19 12.20 -1.86
CA PRO A 43 1.01 13.39 -1.90
C PRO A 43 2.49 13.02 -1.80
N SER A 44 3.35 13.80 -2.45
CA SER A 44 4.81 13.67 -2.33
C SER A 44 5.32 14.71 -1.33
N VAL A 45 5.09 14.47 -0.04
CA VAL A 45 5.43 15.39 1.06
C VAL A 45 6.26 14.71 2.13
N ASP A 46 7.04 15.50 2.88
CA ASP A 46 7.94 15.02 3.95
C ASP A 46 7.26 14.91 5.32
N HIS A 47 5.92 14.97 5.37
CA HIS A 47 5.13 14.84 6.61
C HIS A 47 4.08 13.73 6.47
N PHE A 48 3.59 13.22 7.61
CA PHE A 48 2.57 12.17 7.60
C PHE A 48 1.26 12.68 6.96
N VAL A 49 0.54 11.79 6.29
CA VAL A 49 -0.79 12.08 5.73
C VAL A 49 -1.77 11.00 6.17
N THR A 50 -3.04 11.37 6.32
CA THR A 50 -4.13 10.40 6.42
C THR A 50 -4.85 10.34 5.08
N ILE A 51 -5.03 9.15 4.54
CA ILE A 51 -5.84 8.92 3.35
C ILE A 51 -7.05 8.07 3.69
N HIS A 52 -8.11 8.22 2.90
CA HIS A 52 -9.28 7.38 3.02
C HIS A 52 -9.31 6.35 1.89
N LEU A 53 -9.50 5.09 2.28
CA LEU A 53 -9.60 3.96 1.37
C LEU A 53 -11.03 3.43 1.30
N SER A 54 -11.48 3.08 0.11
CA SER A 54 -12.61 2.18 -0.07
C SER A 54 -12.25 0.76 0.39
N THR A 55 -13.26 -0.08 0.57
CA THR A 55 -13.03 -1.50 0.89
C THR A 55 -12.27 -2.21 -0.22
N ASP A 56 -12.60 -1.89 -1.48
CA ASP A 56 -11.97 -2.50 -2.66
C ASP A 56 -10.51 -2.08 -2.77
N GLU A 57 -10.20 -0.79 -2.57
CA GLU A 57 -8.82 -0.27 -2.56
C GLU A 57 -7.96 -0.94 -1.47
N LYS A 58 -8.54 -1.19 -0.29
CA LYS A 58 -7.86 -1.93 0.79
C LYS A 58 -7.55 -3.37 0.37
N ILE A 59 -8.52 -4.06 -0.23
CA ILE A 59 -8.35 -5.45 -0.68
C ILE A 59 -7.29 -5.52 -1.78
N ASP A 60 -7.37 -4.64 -2.77
CA ASP A 60 -6.44 -4.57 -3.89
C ASP A 60 -5.01 -4.32 -3.41
N LEU A 61 -4.81 -3.37 -2.48
CA LEU A 61 -3.51 -3.10 -1.87
C LEU A 61 -2.95 -4.32 -1.13
N LEU A 62 -3.76 -4.99 -0.31
CA LEU A 62 -3.32 -6.18 0.42
C LEU A 62 -2.92 -7.31 -0.54
N MET A 63 -3.65 -7.49 -1.64
CA MET A 63 -3.32 -8.48 -2.67
C MET A 63 -2.00 -8.14 -3.37
N SER A 64 -1.77 -6.88 -3.75
CA SER A 64 -0.50 -6.46 -4.34
C SER A 64 0.68 -6.61 -3.40
N LEU A 65 0.52 -6.26 -2.12
CA LEU A 65 1.56 -6.48 -1.12
C LEU A 65 1.88 -7.97 -0.97
N ARG A 66 0.85 -8.82 -0.91
CA ARG A 66 1.02 -10.27 -0.82
C ARG A 66 1.81 -10.83 -2.00
N TYR A 67 1.45 -10.48 -3.23
CA TYR A 67 2.18 -10.94 -4.42
C TYR A 67 3.61 -10.39 -4.47
N PHE A 68 3.79 -9.13 -4.10
CA PHE A 68 5.13 -8.53 -4.00
C PHE A 68 6.02 -9.31 -3.02
N TYR A 69 5.51 -9.64 -1.83
CA TYR A 69 6.27 -10.43 -0.84
C TYR A 69 6.58 -11.86 -1.32
N GLN A 70 5.65 -12.48 -2.06
CA GLN A 70 5.85 -13.82 -2.65
C GLN A 70 6.95 -13.84 -3.72
N SER A 71 7.16 -12.73 -4.44
CA SER A 71 8.25 -12.62 -5.42
C SER A 71 9.66 -12.55 -4.79
N TYR A 72 9.75 -12.35 -3.47
CA TYR A 72 11.00 -12.08 -2.74
C TYR A 72 11.74 -10.79 -3.16
N THR A 73 11.17 -9.96 -4.03
CA THR A 73 11.79 -8.70 -4.49
C THR A 73 11.99 -7.69 -3.37
N TYR A 74 11.17 -7.75 -2.31
CA TYR A 74 11.29 -6.90 -1.11
C TYR A 74 12.66 -6.97 -0.42
N ARG A 75 13.46 -8.02 -0.65
CA ARG A 75 14.83 -8.12 -0.10
C ARG A 75 15.83 -7.18 -0.76
N TRP A 76 15.48 -6.64 -1.93
CA TRP A 76 16.34 -5.82 -2.77
C TRP A 76 15.98 -4.34 -2.75
N ILE A 77 14.84 -3.97 -2.15
CA ILE A 77 14.44 -2.57 -2.02
C ILE A 77 15.18 -1.89 -0.86
N ARG A 78 15.35 -0.57 -0.96
CA ARG A 78 15.99 0.22 0.10
C ARG A 78 15.17 0.19 1.39
N GLY A 79 15.85 0.30 2.52
CA GLY A 79 15.23 0.18 3.85
C GLY A 79 14.06 1.16 4.08
N ASN A 80 14.16 2.41 3.62
CA ASN A 80 13.06 3.38 3.74
C ASN A 80 11.81 2.96 2.94
N LEU A 81 11.99 2.36 1.76
CA LEU A 81 10.88 1.86 0.94
C LEU A 81 10.23 0.64 1.60
N SER A 82 11.04 -0.28 2.11
CA SER A 82 10.52 -1.45 2.85
C SER A 82 9.77 -1.02 4.10
N ASN A 83 10.29 -0.04 4.84
CA ASN A 83 9.63 0.47 6.03
C ASN A 83 8.29 1.13 5.70
N ALA A 84 8.20 1.87 4.60
CA ALA A 84 6.95 2.47 4.15
C ALA A 84 5.88 1.41 3.79
N LEU A 85 6.28 0.32 3.11
CA LEU A 85 5.35 -0.78 2.82
C LEU A 85 4.90 -1.52 4.09
N ASN A 86 5.81 -1.76 5.03
CA ASN A 86 5.50 -2.41 6.30
C ASN A 86 4.58 -1.53 7.18
N ASP A 87 4.80 -0.22 7.20
CA ASP A 87 3.89 0.73 7.89
C ASP A 87 2.49 0.67 7.25
N LEU A 88 2.40 0.73 5.91
CA LEU A 88 1.13 0.59 5.22
C LEU A 88 0.43 -0.74 5.57
N GLU A 89 1.13 -1.87 5.47
CA GLU A 89 0.58 -3.19 5.80
C GLU A 89 0.07 -3.24 7.25
N TYR A 90 0.86 -2.72 8.18
CA TYR A 90 0.49 -2.63 9.60
C TYR A 90 -0.82 -1.85 9.78
N GLN A 91 -0.97 -0.70 9.12
CA GLN A 91 -2.19 0.12 9.19
C GLN A 91 -3.40 -0.57 8.57
N LEU A 92 -3.21 -1.24 7.42
CA LEU A 92 -4.29 -1.96 6.73
C LEU A 92 -4.81 -3.14 7.56
N VAL A 93 -3.91 -3.86 8.25
CA VAL A 93 -4.26 -5.05 9.04
C VAL A 93 -4.82 -4.66 10.40
N ASN A 94 -4.19 -3.75 11.14
CA ASN A 94 -4.53 -3.49 12.54
C ASN A 94 -5.75 -2.58 12.75
N GLN A 95 -6.19 -1.84 11.74
CA GLN A 95 -7.47 -1.12 11.83
C GLN A 95 -8.69 -2.04 11.80
N THR A 96 -8.52 -3.28 11.34
CA THR A 96 -9.57 -4.31 11.38
C THR A 96 -9.92 -4.74 12.82
N SER A 97 -9.08 -4.40 13.80
CA SER A 97 -9.26 -4.75 15.22
C SER A 97 -10.01 -3.69 16.04
N MET A 98 -10.15 -2.45 15.54
CA MET A 98 -10.84 -1.37 16.28
C MET A 98 -12.34 -1.26 15.97
N GLU A 99 -12.84 -1.87 14.88
CA GLU A 99 -14.29 -1.87 14.55
C GLU A 99 -15.11 -2.89 15.37
N LYS A 100 -14.48 -3.73 16.23
CA LYS A 100 -15.19 -4.71 17.07
C LYS A 100 -15.53 -4.23 18.49
N ILE A 101 -15.29 -2.96 18.80
CA ILE A 101 -15.68 -2.35 20.08
C ILE A 101 -16.44 -1.06 19.77
N GLY A 102 -17.67 -1.21 19.29
CA GLY A 102 -18.62 -0.13 19.02
C GLY A 102 -20.04 -0.67 19.06
#